data_AF-A0A1G3D957-F1
#
_entry.id   AF-A0A1G3D957-F1
#
_cell.length_a   1.000
_cell.length_b   1.000
_cell.length_c   1.000
_cell.angle_alpha   90.00
_cell.angle_beta   90.00
_cell.angle_gamma   90.00
#
_symmetry.space_group_name_H-M   'P 1'
#
loop_
_entity.id
_entity.type
_entity.pdbx_description
1 polymer ?
#
loop_
_entity_poly.entity_id
_entity_poly.type
_entity_poly.pdbx_seq_one_letter_code
_entity_poly.pdbx_strand_id
1 'polypeptide(L)'
;GATARSGNETSIQFEGGQTPLFRRLPKRGFNNPFKKEYSVVNVKDIERFDNGTHVNPEKLMEVGLIRKILDGVKVLGDGEITKPVTVSAHKFSKVAIEKIKAAGGEIKVLS
;
A
#
# COMPACT_ATOMS: atom_id res chain seq x y z
N GLY A 1 -18.98 19.68 -41.33
CA GLY A 1 -19.30 19.32 -39.93
C GLY A 1 -18.59 20.26 -38.99
N ALA A 2 -19.03 20.36 -37.73
CA ALA A 2 -18.39 21.22 -36.73
C ALA A 2 -16.87 20.94 -36.64
N THR A 3 -16.47 19.67 -36.72
CA THR A 3 -15.07 19.19 -36.70
C THR A 3 -14.23 19.53 -37.94
N ALA A 4 -14.78 20.20 -38.96
CA ALA A 4 -14.06 20.50 -40.21
C ALA A 4 -13.17 21.75 -40.14
N ARG A 5 -13.21 22.52 -39.04
CA ARG A 5 -12.39 23.72 -38.85
C ARG A 5 -11.22 23.40 -37.93
N SER A 6 -10.06 23.97 -38.23
CA SER A 6 -8.92 23.93 -37.32
C SER A 6 -9.29 24.52 -35.96
N GLY A 7 -8.89 23.85 -34.89
CA GLY A 7 -9.14 24.28 -33.51
C GLY A 7 -10.51 23.89 -32.93
N ASN A 8 -11.38 23.18 -33.68
CA ASN A 8 -12.62 22.67 -33.10
C ASN A 8 -12.46 21.24 -32.57
N GLU A 9 -12.18 21.13 -31.28
CA GLU A 9 -12.21 19.87 -30.55
C GLU A 9 -13.43 19.79 -29.64
N THR A 10 -14.18 18.69 -29.77
CA THR A 10 -15.26 18.41 -28.83
C THR A 10 -14.65 18.00 -27.50
N SER A 11 -15.04 18.67 -26.41
CA SER A 11 -14.57 18.29 -25.07
C SER A 11 -14.89 16.82 -24.80
N ILE A 12 -13.93 16.10 -24.21
CA ILE A 12 -14.08 14.68 -23.80
C ILE A 12 -15.31 14.48 -22.89
N GLN A 13 -15.71 15.55 -22.19
CA GLN A 13 -16.84 15.55 -21.26
C GLN A 13 -18.20 15.79 -21.93
N PHE A 14 -18.23 16.07 -23.23
CA PHE A 14 -19.43 16.47 -23.95
C PHE A 14 -20.17 15.25 -24.52
N GLU A 15 -21.41 15.04 -24.07
CA GLU A 15 -22.29 13.93 -24.48
C GLU A 15 -23.39 14.41 -25.46
N GLY A 16 -23.05 15.29 -26.41
CA GLY A 16 -23.99 15.68 -27.47
C GLY A 16 -25.17 16.56 -27.03
N GLY A 17 -25.06 17.24 -25.88
CA GLY A 17 -26.13 18.07 -25.29
C GLY A 17 -26.88 17.41 -24.13
N GLN A 18 -26.63 16.12 -23.87
CA GLN A 18 -27.06 15.46 -22.64
C GLN A 18 -26.28 15.99 -21.43
N THR A 19 -26.89 15.97 -20.23
CA THR A 19 -26.17 16.23 -18.98
C THR A 19 -25.04 15.22 -18.79
N PRO A 20 -23.77 15.66 -18.71
CA PRO A 20 -22.64 14.74 -18.64
C PRO A 20 -22.67 13.82 -17.42
N LEU A 21 -22.11 12.62 -17.55
CA LEU A 21 -22.11 11.59 -16.51
C LEU A 21 -21.64 12.09 -15.12
N PHE A 22 -20.56 12.87 -15.06
CA PHE A 22 -20.01 13.39 -13.80
C PHE A 22 -20.92 14.40 -13.09
N ARG A 23 -21.90 14.99 -13.78
CA ARG A 23 -22.94 15.85 -13.17
C ARG A 23 -24.16 15.05 -12.73
N ARG A 24 -24.42 13.91 -13.37
CA ARG A 24 -25.52 13.00 -13.02
C ARG A 24 -25.23 12.22 -11.74
N LEU A 25 -23.96 11.88 -11.49
CA LEU A 25 -23.56 11.15 -10.29
C LEU A 25 -23.47 12.08 -9.07
N PRO A 26 -23.94 11.65 -7.89
CA PRO A 26 -23.85 12.45 -6.67
C PRO A 26 -22.39 12.55 -6.20
N LYS A 27 -22.02 13.70 -5.63
CA LYS A 27 -20.76 13.82 -4.88
C LYS A 27 -20.89 13.03 -3.58
N ARG A 28 -19.89 12.20 -3.26
CA ARG A 28 -19.92 11.32 -2.08
C ARG A 28 -18.65 11.48 -1.25
N GLY A 29 -18.83 11.54 0.07
CA GLY A 29 -17.74 11.56 1.05
C GLY A 29 -16.99 12.88 1.15
N PHE A 30 -15.88 12.85 1.90
CA PHE A 30 -14.92 13.93 2.05
C PHE A 30 -13.51 13.34 2.14
N ASN A 31 -12.49 14.15 1.85
CA ASN A 31 -11.10 13.74 1.96
C ASN A 31 -10.57 14.08 3.36
N ASN A 32 -10.04 13.09 4.09
CA ASN A 32 -9.41 13.31 5.39
C ASN A 32 -7.94 13.77 5.21
N PRO A 33 -7.56 14.99 5.63
CA PRO A 33 -6.19 15.48 5.50
C PRO A 33 -5.21 14.82 6.49
N PHE A 34 -5.70 14.20 7.57
CA PHE A 34 -4.89 13.54 8.60
C PHE A 34 -4.86 12.01 8.44
N LYS A 35 -5.17 11.51 7.23
CA LYS A 35 -5.12 10.08 6.95
C LYS A 35 -3.67 9.59 7.06
N LYS A 36 -3.43 8.66 7.98
CA LYS A 36 -2.13 7.98 8.09
C LYS A 36 -1.99 6.92 7.00
N GLU A 37 -0.90 6.99 6.26
CA GLU A 37 -0.51 6.02 5.25
C GLU A 37 0.74 5.28 5.71
N TYR A 38 0.69 3.95 5.68
CA TYR A 38 1.81 3.11 6.09
C TYR A 38 2.48 2.51 4.85
N SER A 39 3.80 2.35 4.92
CA SER A 39 4.53 1.53 3.97
C SER A 39 4.22 0.07 4.23
N VAL A 40 3.63 -0.60 3.26
CA VAL A 40 3.11 -1.96 3.40
C VAL A 40 4.16 -2.97 2.94
N VAL A 41 4.39 -4.00 3.75
CA VAL A 41 5.22 -5.16 3.40
C VAL A 41 4.48 -6.44 3.78
N ASN A 42 4.58 -7.46 2.94
CA ASN A 42 3.93 -8.76 3.18
C ASN A 42 4.95 -9.79 3.70
N VAL A 43 4.47 -10.81 4.41
CA VAL A 43 5.33 -11.90 4.91
C VAL A 43 6.06 -12.64 3.79
N LYS A 44 5.47 -12.78 2.59
CA LYS A 44 6.17 -13.37 1.42
C LYS A 44 7.45 -12.63 1.02
N ASP A 45 7.49 -11.32 1.22
CA ASP A 45 8.65 -10.51 0.86
C ASP A 45 9.74 -10.61 1.93
N ILE A 46 9.34 -10.88 3.17
CA ILE A 46 10.22 -11.10 4.32
C ILE A 46 10.89 -12.49 4.23
N GLU A 47 10.27 -13.47 3.58
CA GLU A 47 10.84 -14.82 3.40
C GLU A 47 12.18 -14.82 2.62
N ARG A 48 12.50 -13.73 1.91
CA ARG A 48 13.77 -13.55 1.21
C ARG A 48 14.97 -13.40 2.14
N PHE A 49 14.74 -13.01 3.40
CA PHE A 49 15.81 -12.87 4.40
C PHE A 49 16.27 -14.24 4.92
N ASP A 50 17.47 -14.28 5.49
CA ASP A 50 18.03 -15.49 6.09
C ASP A 50 17.48 -15.74 7.51
N ASN A 51 17.61 -16.97 7.99
CA ASN A 51 17.18 -17.36 9.32
C ASN A 51 17.88 -16.51 10.40
N GLY A 52 17.11 -16.03 11.38
CA GLY A 52 17.61 -15.20 12.48
C GLY A 52 17.90 -13.75 12.08
N THR A 53 17.62 -13.35 10.83
CA THR A 53 17.84 -11.97 10.42
C THR A 53 16.90 -11.03 11.16
N HIS A 54 17.46 -9.96 11.71
CA HIS A 54 16.68 -8.86 12.25
C HIS A 54 16.20 -7.95 11.11
N VAL A 55 14.89 -7.91 10.87
CA VAL A 55 14.25 -7.14 9.79
C VAL A 55 13.72 -5.82 10.37
N ASN A 56 14.45 -4.75 10.11
CA ASN A 56 14.12 -3.38 10.53
C ASN A 56 13.66 -2.53 9.33
N PRO A 57 13.00 -1.37 9.57
CA PRO A 57 12.60 -0.46 8.49
C PRO A 57 13.78 -0.04 7.58
N GLU A 58 14.97 0.13 8.14
CA GLU A 58 16.20 0.48 7.40
C GLU A 58 16.60 -0.64 6.44
N LYS A 59 16.68 -1.90 6.90
CA LYS A 59 16.97 -3.04 6.03
C LYS A 59 15.93 -3.24 4.93
N LEU A 60 14.65 -2.99 5.25
CA LEU A 60 13.59 -3.04 4.24
C LEU A 60 13.79 -1.99 3.14
N MET A 61 14.41 -0.86 3.48
CA MET A 61 14.77 0.18 2.52
C MET A 61 16.04 -0.17 1.73
N GLU A 62 17.08 -0.71 2.39
CA GLU A 62 18.32 -1.15 1.75
C GLU A 62 18.08 -2.22 0.68
N VAL A 63 17.21 -3.21 0.98
CA VAL A 63 16.84 -4.29 0.05
C VAL A 63 15.82 -3.80 -1.00
N GLY A 64 15.33 -2.56 -0.89
CA GLY A 64 14.41 -1.96 -1.84
C GLY A 64 12.96 -2.49 -1.74
N LEU A 65 12.62 -3.19 -0.64
CA LEU A 65 11.24 -3.61 -0.36
C LEU A 65 10.35 -2.41 -0.03
N ILE A 66 10.92 -1.36 0.55
CA ILE A 66 10.26 -0.09 0.81
C ILE A 66 11.08 1.04 0.18
N ARG A 67 10.45 1.87 -0.66
CA ARG A 67 11.12 3.05 -1.24
C ARG A 67 11.16 4.26 -0.32
N LYS A 68 10.15 4.43 0.53
CA LYS A 68 10.02 5.52 1.50
C LYS A 68 9.27 5.03 2.72
N ILE A 69 9.68 5.48 3.89
CA ILE A 69 8.90 5.33 5.11
C ILE A 69 7.84 6.43 5.08
N LEU A 70 6.56 6.05 5.03
CA LEU A 70 5.43 6.98 5.15
C LEU A 70 5.22 7.29 6.65
N ASP A 71 4.01 7.14 7.20
CA ASP A 71 3.75 7.28 8.65
C ASP A 71 4.20 6.05 9.47
N GLY A 72 5.08 5.23 8.89
CA GLY A 72 5.63 4.01 9.47
C GLY A 72 5.48 2.80 8.55
N VAL A 73 5.86 1.62 9.08
CA VAL A 73 5.82 0.35 8.34
C VAL A 73 4.73 -0.55 8.92
N LYS A 74 3.90 -1.11 8.04
CA LYS A 74 2.87 -2.09 8.39
C LYS A 74 3.13 -3.43 7.71
N VAL A 75 3.23 -4.49 8.51
CA VAL A 75 3.40 -5.85 8.02
C VAL A 75 2.05 -6.54 7.88
N LEU A 76 1.81 -7.13 6.70
CA LEU A 76 0.60 -7.86 6.33
C LEU A 76 0.90 -9.34 6.09
N GLY A 77 -0.14 -10.16 6.18
CA GLY A 77 -0.03 -11.63 6.24
C GLY A 77 -0.18 -12.34 4.90
N ASP A 78 0.06 -11.68 3.77
CA ASP A 78 -0.03 -12.32 2.45
C ASP A 78 1.20 -13.19 2.16
N GLY A 79 0.94 -14.44 1.73
CA GLY A 79 1.93 -15.50 1.50
C GLY A 79 2.39 -16.25 2.76
N GLU A 80 3.51 -16.97 2.63
CA GLU A 80 4.03 -17.89 3.65
C GLU A 80 5.39 -17.44 4.16
N ILE A 81 5.67 -17.80 5.41
CA ILE A 81 6.95 -17.56 6.07
C ILE A 81 7.36 -18.86 6.75
N THR A 82 8.50 -19.41 6.36
CA THR A 82 9.01 -20.67 6.93
C THR A 82 10.20 -20.42 7.84
N LYS A 83 10.85 -19.27 7.65
CA LYS A 83 12.08 -18.90 8.34
C LYS A 83 11.79 -18.15 9.63
N PRO A 84 12.46 -18.49 10.75
CA PRO A 84 12.37 -17.69 11.97
C PRO A 84 13.12 -16.38 11.76
N VAL A 85 12.40 -15.26 11.78
CA VAL A 85 12.96 -13.90 11.66
C VAL A 85 12.41 -12.99 12.75
N THR A 86 13.22 -12.03 13.20
CA THR A 86 12.80 -11.01 14.15
C THR A 86 12.40 -9.75 13.40
N VAL A 87 11.10 -9.43 13.37
CA VAL A 87 10.56 -8.31 12.58
C VAL A 87 10.22 -7.12 13.48
N SER A 88 10.82 -5.97 13.20
CA SER A 88 10.54 -4.69 13.85
C SER A 88 9.71 -3.78 12.93
N ALA A 89 8.48 -3.45 13.32
CA ALA A 89 7.62 -2.54 12.54
C ALA A 89 6.62 -1.79 13.43
N HIS A 90 5.94 -0.78 12.87
CA HIS A 90 5.04 0.09 13.63
C HIS A 90 3.66 -0.56 13.82
N LYS A 91 3.21 -1.34 12.83
CA LYS A 91 1.93 -2.05 12.86
C LYS A 91 2.04 -3.43 12.24
N PHE A 92 1.23 -4.36 12.74
CA PHE A 92 1.11 -5.72 12.23
C PHE A 92 -0.36 -6.08 12.06
N SER A 93 -0.70 -6.85 11.02
CA SER A 93 -2.01 -7.49 10.93
C SER A 93 -2.06 -8.72 11.84
N LYS A 94 -3.27 -9.11 12.28
CA LYS A 94 -3.47 -10.31 13.12
C LYS A 94 -2.91 -11.57 12.46
N VAL A 95 -3.21 -11.75 11.17
CA VAL A 95 -2.73 -12.87 10.36
C VAL A 95 -1.20 -12.87 10.23
N ALA A 96 -0.57 -11.70 10.09
CA ALA A 96 0.89 -11.62 10.04
C ALA A 96 1.52 -12.05 11.37
N ILE A 97 0.95 -11.63 12.49
CA ILE A 97 1.41 -12.01 13.84
C ILE A 97 1.36 -13.53 14.00
N GLU A 98 0.25 -14.14 13.63
CA GLU A 98 0.05 -15.60 13.72
C GLU A 98 1.08 -16.35 12.87
N LYS A 99 1.28 -15.93 11.62
CA LYS A 99 2.24 -16.58 10.70
C LYS A 99 3.69 -16.44 11.17
N ILE A 100 4.10 -15.24 11.61
CA ILE A 100 5.47 -15.01 12.11
C ILE A 100 5.73 -15.84 13.37
N LYS A 101 4.77 -15.91 14.29
CA LYS A 101 4.88 -16.75 15.50
C LYS A 101 4.89 -18.24 15.16
N ALA A 102 4.09 -18.68 14.20
CA ALA A 102 4.06 -20.07 13.75
C ALA A 102 5.41 -20.52 13.14
N ALA A 103 6.11 -19.61 12.46
CA ALA A 103 7.48 -19.84 11.98
C ALA A 103 8.57 -19.73 13.06
N GLY A 104 8.20 -19.48 14.33
CA GLY A 104 9.16 -19.32 15.43
C GLY A 104 9.87 -17.96 15.45
N GLY A 105 9.36 -16.96 14.73
CA GLY A 105 9.89 -15.61 14.68
C GLY A 105 9.44 -14.73 15.86
N GLU A 106 10.14 -13.62 16.06
CA GLU A 106 9.86 -12.63 17.11
C GLU A 106 9.32 -11.33 16.49
N ILE A 107 8.40 -10.67 17.18
CA ILE A 107 7.74 -9.44 16.71
C ILE A 107 8.07 -8.31 17.68
N LYS A 108 8.67 -7.23 17.17
CA LYS A 108 8.94 -6.01 17.93
C LYS A 108 8.12 -4.86 17.36
N VAL A 109 7.25 -4.29 18.19
CA VAL A 109 6.43 -3.14 17.80
C VAL A 109 7.20 -1.87 18.13
N LEU A 110 7.54 -1.11 17.09
CA LEU A 110 8.11 0.23 17.22
C LEU A 110 6.97 1.20 17.52
N SER A 111 7.11 1.96 18.60
CA SER A 111 6.16 2.99 19.04
C SER A 111 6.31 4.28 18.24
#